data_AF-A0A7H5EVK1-F1
#
_entry.id   AF-A0A7H5EVK1-F1
#
_cell.length_a   1.000
_cell.length_b   1.000
_cell.length_c   1.000
_cell.angle_alpha   90.00
_cell.angle_beta   90.00
_cell.angle_gamma   90.00
#
_symmetry.space_group_name_H-M   'P 1'
#
loop_
_entity.id
_entity.type
_entity.pdbx_description
1 polymer ?
#
loop_
_entity_poly.entity_id
_entity_poly.type
_entity_poly.pdbx_seq_one_letter_code
_entity_poly.pdbx_strand_id
1 'polypeptide(L)'
;MSKTKRKGFLKVTFLLTVSFFTLVIYRATHYGDIETKSKDALRIGYVNLNKSSVREADMEMMANADCDIWLLAEWNGDNLPQRFVEEGGYAIVYEYVDDFTYGFLVLAKPERMLASKLFDEDGGPYACNYQKVAVHHPDYLIGFLHAPPPVPSCNYETDNYIKDALDAFRETANNQILIGDFNALPFGKSYEMIVAEEFADAFAGAKIGEGTFGFCPILPKLLRVDYCFIKGNITVERKYRFPLRSSDHGGLIVDLMIND
;
A
#
# COMPACT_ATOMS: atom_id res chain seq x y z
N MET A 1 -23.27 45.53 0.89
CA MET A 1 -22.61 44.67 1.91
C MET A 1 -21.83 45.54 2.90
N SER A 2 -21.99 45.37 4.22
CA SER A 2 -21.30 46.25 5.19
C SER A 2 -19.77 46.07 5.13
N LYS A 3 -19.00 47.12 5.49
CA LYS A 3 -17.52 47.06 5.50
C LYS A 3 -16.99 45.87 6.31
N THR A 4 -17.66 45.51 7.41
CA THR A 4 -17.34 44.34 8.24
C THR A 4 -17.56 43.02 7.50
N LYS A 5 -18.68 42.87 6.79
CA LYS A 5 -18.97 41.68 5.96
C LYS A 5 -17.94 41.53 4.83
N ARG A 6 -17.50 42.65 4.22
CA ARG A 6 -16.45 42.63 3.17
C ARG A 6 -15.08 42.18 3.71
N LYS A 7 -14.67 42.65 4.90
CA LYS A 7 -13.43 42.21 5.54
C LYS A 7 -13.47 40.73 5.94
N GLY A 8 -14.60 40.25 6.45
CA GLY A 8 -14.79 38.83 6.77
C GLY A 8 -14.67 37.94 5.53
N PHE A 9 -15.37 38.30 4.45
CA PHE A 9 -15.30 37.57 3.18
C PHE A 9 -13.87 37.49 2.62
N LEU A 10 -13.15 38.62 2.57
CA LEU A 10 -11.75 38.65 2.10
C LEU A 10 -10.82 37.74 2.91
N LYS A 11 -10.96 37.68 4.24
CA LYS A 11 -10.17 36.78 5.09
C LYS A 11 -10.47 35.31 4.80
N VAL A 12 -11.74 34.95 4.64
CA VAL A 12 -12.15 33.57 4.33
C VAL A 12 -11.62 33.17 2.96
N THR A 13 -11.79 34.00 1.93
CA THR A 13 -11.25 33.72 0.59
C THR A 13 -9.74 33.56 0.63
N PHE A 14 -9.01 34.44 1.32
CA PHE A 14 -7.56 34.33 1.45
C PHE A 14 -7.12 33.02 2.11
N LEU A 15 -7.76 32.61 3.21
CA LEU A 15 -7.43 31.34 3.89
C LEU A 15 -7.70 30.12 3.00
N LEU A 16 -8.82 30.12 2.26
CA LEU A 16 -9.13 29.05 1.30
C LEU A 16 -8.12 29.00 0.16
N THR A 17 -7.71 30.16 -0.37
CA THR A 17 -6.70 30.25 -1.42
C THR A 17 -5.35 29.74 -0.93
N VAL A 18 -4.88 30.17 0.24
CA VAL A 18 -3.61 29.68 0.82
C VAL A 18 -3.68 28.17 1.03
N SER A 19 -4.77 27.65 1.62
CA SER A 19 -4.93 26.21 1.84
C SER A 19 -4.91 25.43 0.53
N PHE A 20 -5.58 25.92 -0.51
CA PHE A 20 -5.57 25.31 -1.84
C PHE A 20 -4.15 25.27 -2.43
N PHE A 21 -3.40 26.37 -2.39
CA PHE A 21 -2.04 26.40 -2.90
C PHE A 21 -1.10 25.50 -2.08
N THR A 22 -1.25 25.45 -0.76
CA THR A 22 -0.49 24.52 0.09
C THR A 22 -0.75 23.06 -0.30
N LEU A 23 -2.00 22.69 -0.60
CA LEU A 23 -2.35 21.34 -1.06
C LEU A 23 -1.75 21.03 -2.44
N VAL A 24 -1.78 21.98 -3.37
CA VAL A 24 -1.18 21.82 -4.71
C VAL A 24 0.34 21.66 -4.61
N ILE A 25 1.01 22.51 -3.82
CA ILE A 25 2.46 22.41 -3.59
C ILE A 25 2.79 21.09 -2.93
N TYR A 26 2.08 20.71 -1.87
CA TYR A 26 2.26 19.43 -1.18
C TYR A 26 2.17 18.26 -2.18
N ARG A 27 1.15 18.24 -3.04
CA ARG A 27 1.00 17.17 -4.02
C ARG A 27 2.17 17.14 -5.01
N ALA A 28 2.56 18.29 -5.55
CA ALA A 28 3.64 18.39 -6.54
C ALA A 28 5.03 18.06 -5.97
N THR A 29 5.26 18.30 -4.68
CA THR A 29 6.58 18.07 -4.06
C THR A 29 6.75 16.69 -3.43
N HIS A 30 5.65 15.98 -3.14
CA HIS A 30 5.70 14.68 -2.45
C HIS A 30 5.33 13.49 -3.34
N TYR A 31 4.69 13.74 -4.49
CA TYR A 31 4.36 12.70 -5.46
C TYR A 31 5.05 13.04 -6.79
N GLY A 32 6.11 12.30 -7.10
CA GLY A 32 6.79 12.38 -8.38
C GLY A 32 6.06 11.58 -9.46
N ASP A 33 6.40 11.87 -10.71
CA ASP A 33 5.97 11.03 -11.83
C ASP A 33 6.58 9.63 -11.70
N ILE A 34 5.79 8.61 -12.02
CA ILE A 34 6.26 7.22 -12.03
C ILE A 34 7.09 7.04 -13.31
N GLU A 35 8.39 6.83 -13.15
CA GLU A 35 9.28 6.63 -14.30
C GLU A 35 9.10 5.24 -14.91
N THR A 36 9.51 5.10 -16.17
CA THR A 36 9.52 3.82 -16.88
C THR A 36 10.38 2.80 -16.13
N LYS A 37 9.83 1.60 -15.93
CA LYS A 37 10.49 0.47 -15.27
C LYS A 37 11.80 0.10 -15.97
N SER A 38 12.83 -0.24 -15.18
CA SER A 38 14.03 -0.88 -15.73
C SER A 38 13.67 -2.27 -16.27
N LYS A 39 14.30 -2.70 -17.37
CA LYS A 39 13.97 -3.96 -18.05
C LYS A 39 14.06 -5.19 -17.13
N ASP A 40 15.05 -5.20 -16.25
CA ASP A 40 15.37 -6.35 -15.40
C ASP A 40 14.77 -6.24 -13.99
N ALA A 41 14.12 -5.12 -13.67
CA ALA A 41 13.53 -4.91 -12.35
C ALA A 41 12.18 -5.63 -12.22
N LEU A 42 11.92 -6.18 -11.03
CA LEU A 42 10.59 -6.57 -10.58
C LEU A 42 9.87 -5.33 -10.04
N ARG A 43 8.81 -4.89 -10.71
CA ARG A 43 7.96 -3.79 -10.23
C ARG A 43 6.73 -4.33 -9.52
N ILE A 44 6.60 -4.01 -8.23
CA ILE A 44 5.45 -4.37 -7.41
C ILE A 44 4.67 -3.10 -7.09
N GLY A 45 3.39 -3.10 -7.41
CA GLY A 45 2.43 -2.09 -6.99
C GLY A 45 1.60 -2.58 -5.81
N TYR A 46 1.34 -1.70 -4.85
CA TYR A 46 0.47 -1.97 -3.71
C TYR A 46 -0.53 -0.82 -3.50
N VAL A 47 -1.78 -1.16 -3.16
CA VAL A 47 -2.84 -0.21 -2.83
C VAL A 47 -3.82 -0.81 -1.81
N ASN A 48 -4.18 -0.08 -0.75
CA ASN A 48 -5.45 -0.28 -0.05
C ASN A 48 -6.57 0.53 -0.75
N LEU A 49 -7.61 -0.15 -1.24
CA LEU A 49 -8.67 0.45 -2.05
C LEU A 49 -9.79 1.13 -1.25
N ASN A 50 -9.85 0.92 0.07
CA ASN A 50 -10.92 1.43 0.94
C ASN A 50 -12.34 1.22 0.37
N LYS A 51 -12.66 -0.03 -0.01
CA LYS A 51 -13.94 -0.52 -0.61
C LYS A 51 -14.52 0.28 -1.80
N SER A 52 -13.89 1.36 -2.21
CA SER A 52 -14.47 2.36 -3.09
C SER A 52 -14.03 2.10 -4.51
N SER A 53 -14.94 2.17 -5.46
CA SER A 53 -14.60 1.96 -6.87
C SER A 53 -13.48 2.92 -7.29
N VAL A 54 -12.42 2.36 -7.86
CA VAL A 54 -11.28 3.10 -8.39
C VAL A 54 -11.77 4.05 -9.48
N ARG A 55 -11.37 5.32 -9.38
CA ARG A 55 -11.74 6.34 -10.36
C ARG A 55 -10.89 6.19 -11.63
N GLU A 56 -11.41 6.65 -12.76
CA GLU A 56 -10.70 6.57 -14.05
C GLU A 56 -9.26 7.07 -13.99
N ALA A 57 -9.07 8.29 -13.47
CA ALA A 57 -7.74 8.90 -13.39
C ALA A 57 -6.77 8.12 -12.48
N ASP A 58 -7.30 7.46 -11.45
CA ASP A 58 -6.49 6.63 -10.55
C ASP A 58 -6.11 5.31 -11.25
N MET A 59 -7.04 4.72 -11.99
CA MET A 59 -6.84 3.52 -12.78
C MET A 59 -5.87 3.75 -13.95
N GLU A 60 -5.98 4.87 -14.68
CA GLU A 60 -5.03 5.26 -15.74
C GLU A 60 -3.60 5.37 -15.18
N MET A 61 -3.43 6.02 -14.03
CA MET A 61 -2.14 6.12 -13.35
C MET A 61 -1.60 4.74 -12.95
N MET A 62 -2.44 3.88 -12.37
CA MET A 62 -2.06 2.50 -12.03
C MET A 62 -1.69 1.69 -13.29
N ALA A 63 -2.44 1.82 -14.39
CA ALA A 63 -2.16 1.11 -15.62
C ALA A 63 -0.81 1.55 -16.23
N ASN A 64 -0.56 2.87 -16.23
CA ASN A 64 0.70 3.45 -16.73
C ASN A 64 1.92 3.11 -15.87
N ALA A 65 1.73 2.68 -14.62
CA ALA A 65 2.83 2.25 -13.78
C ALA A 65 3.51 0.97 -14.27
N ASP A 66 2.84 0.16 -15.11
CA ASP A 66 3.38 -1.08 -15.71
C ASP A 66 4.00 -2.05 -14.69
N CYS A 67 3.30 -2.26 -13.57
CA CYS A 67 3.72 -3.22 -12.56
C CYS A 67 3.70 -4.65 -13.09
N ASP A 68 4.61 -5.48 -12.59
CA ASP A 68 4.57 -6.92 -12.84
C ASP A 68 3.55 -7.62 -11.93
N ILE A 69 3.38 -7.07 -10.72
CA ILE A 69 2.50 -7.58 -9.68
C ILE A 69 1.72 -6.39 -9.08
N TRP A 70 0.41 -6.54 -8.94
CA TRP A 70 -0.42 -5.67 -8.10
C TRP A 70 -0.95 -6.42 -6.89
N LEU A 71 -0.82 -5.78 -5.72
CA LEU A 71 -1.31 -6.27 -4.44
C LEU A 71 -2.35 -5.27 -3.94
N LEU A 72 -3.60 -5.71 -3.86
CA LEU A 72 -4.74 -4.84 -3.62
C LEU A 72 -5.46 -5.29 -2.34
N ALA A 73 -5.38 -4.46 -1.30
CA ALA A 73 -6.10 -4.65 -0.06
C ALA A 73 -7.46 -3.97 -0.12
N GLU A 74 -8.38 -4.45 0.70
CA GLU A 74 -9.78 -4.03 0.70
C GLU A 74 -10.47 -4.19 -0.68
N TRP A 75 -10.13 -5.28 -1.37
CA TRP A 75 -10.80 -5.76 -2.57
C TRP A 75 -12.17 -6.32 -2.21
N ASN A 76 -13.25 -5.78 -2.77
CA ASN A 76 -14.62 -6.22 -2.46
C ASN A 76 -15.27 -7.05 -3.59
N GLY A 77 -14.51 -7.48 -4.60
CA GLY A 77 -15.03 -8.18 -5.77
C GLY A 77 -15.37 -7.27 -6.96
N ASP A 78 -15.53 -5.95 -6.76
CA ASP A 78 -16.02 -5.04 -7.82
C ASP A 78 -15.41 -3.63 -7.85
N ASN A 79 -14.58 -3.26 -6.88
CA ASN A 79 -14.05 -1.90 -6.76
C ASN A 79 -12.88 -1.59 -7.72
N LEU A 80 -12.46 -2.55 -8.54
CA LEU A 80 -11.51 -2.40 -9.64
C LEU A 80 -12.18 -2.89 -10.93
N PRO A 81 -12.29 -2.04 -11.98
CA PRO A 81 -12.90 -2.45 -13.23
C PRO A 81 -12.15 -3.63 -13.87
N GLN A 82 -12.88 -4.64 -14.35
CA GLN A 82 -12.31 -5.83 -15.01
C GLN A 82 -11.36 -5.49 -16.17
N ARG A 83 -11.62 -4.40 -16.91
CA ARG A 83 -10.71 -3.93 -17.97
C ARG A 83 -9.28 -3.64 -17.49
N PHE A 84 -9.08 -3.26 -16.23
CA PHE A 84 -7.72 -3.07 -15.69
C PHE A 84 -6.93 -4.38 -15.71
N VAL A 85 -7.59 -5.49 -15.39
CA VAL A 85 -7.02 -6.84 -15.44
C VAL A 85 -6.75 -7.23 -16.89
N GLU A 86 -7.75 -7.08 -17.76
CA GLU A 86 -7.70 -7.53 -19.15
C GLU A 86 -6.73 -6.71 -20.02
N GLU A 87 -6.85 -5.39 -20.02
CA GLU A 87 -6.01 -4.48 -20.81
C GLU A 87 -4.57 -4.43 -20.27
N GLY A 88 -4.40 -4.64 -18.96
CA GLY A 88 -3.09 -4.75 -18.32
C GLY A 88 -2.40 -6.10 -18.54
N GLY A 89 -3.11 -7.08 -19.12
CA GLY A 89 -2.57 -8.42 -19.38
C GLY A 89 -2.27 -9.20 -18.10
N TYR A 90 -3.02 -8.96 -17.02
CA TYR A 90 -2.82 -9.64 -15.74
C TYR A 90 -3.64 -10.92 -15.64
N ALA A 91 -3.11 -11.88 -14.89
CA ALA A 91 -3.86 -13.01 -14.35
C ALA A 91 -4.18 -12.76 -12.87
N ILE A 92 -5.34 -13.24 -12.42
CA ILE A 92 -5.68 -13.31 -11.00
C ILE A 92 -4.91 -14.48 -10.39
N VAL A 93 -3.95 -14.17 -9.51
CA VAL A 93 -3.12 -15.17 -8.80
C VAL A 93 -3.75 -15.55 -7.47
N TYR A 94 -4.43 -14.60 -6.84
CA TYR A 94 -5.17 -14.81 -5.59
C TYR A 94 -6.35 -13.86 -5.53
N GLU A 95 -7.49 -14.36 -5.09
CA GLU A 95 -8.66 -13.56 -4.81
C GLU A 95 -9.34 -14.09 -3.56
N TYR A 96 -9.64 -13.18 -2.65
CA TYR A 96 -10.45 -13.43 -1.47
C TYR A 96 -11.34 -12.23 -1.23
N VAL A 97 -12.61 -12.47 -0.95
CA VAL A 97 -13.61 -11.43 -0.63
C VAL A 97 -14.28 -11.81 0.69
N ASP A 98 -14.39 -10.85 1.59
CA ASP A 98 -15.06 -11.00 2.89
C ASP A 98 -15.82 -9.74 3.29
N ASP A 99 -16.87 -9.87 4.10
CA ASP A 99 -17.75 -8.74 4.43
C ASP A 99 -17.15 -7.75 5.44
N PHE A 100 -16.04 -8.10 6.11
CA PHE A 100 -15.48 -7.31 7.21
C PHE A 100 -14.28 -6.48 6.78
N THR A 101 -13.27 -7.10 6.17
CA THR A 101 -12.04 -6.46 5.65
C THR A 101 -12.08 -6.24 4.14
N TYR A 102 -13.22 -6.55 3.50
CA TYR A 102 -13.49 -6.59 2.06
C TYR A 102 -12.74 -7.71 1.35
N GLY A 103 -11.43 -7.85 1.59
CA GLY A 103 -10.62 -8.95 1.05
C GLY A 103 -9.40 -8.47 0.27
N PHE A 104 -8.73 -9.42 -0.41
CA PHE A 104 -7.45 -9.24 -1.10
C PHE A 104 -7.54 -9.66 -2.56
N LEU A 105 -6.83 -8.94 -3.43
CA LEU A 105 -6.62 -9.32 -4.82
C LEU A 105 -5.13 -9.24 -5.17
N VAL A 106 -4.58 -10.32 -5.70
CA VAL A 106 -3.22 -10.39 -6.26
C VAL A 106 -3.32 -10.59 -7.76
N LEU A 107 -2.82 -9.63 -8.51
CA LEU A 107 -2.70 -9.70 -9.96
C LEU A 107 -1.23 -9.83 -10.34
N ALA A 108 -0.92 -10.64 -11.35
CA ALA A 108 0.44 -10.71 -11.87
C ALA A 108 0.44 -10.94 -13.38
N LYS A 109 1.49 -10.46 -14.04
CA LYS A 109 1.73 -10.80 -15.44
C LYS A 109 2.06 -12.30 -15.57
N PRO A 110 1.52 -13.01 -16.59
CA PRO A 110 1.63 -14.47 -16.70
C PRO A 110 3.07 -15.02 -16.64
N GLU A 111 4.05 -14.27 -17.11
CA GLU A 111 5.47 -14.64 -17.11
C GLU A 111 6.10 -14.73 -15.70
N ARG A 112 5.44 -14.20 -14.65
CA ARG A 112 5.97 -14.19 -13.29
C ARG A 112 5.72 -15.48 -12.50
N MET A 113 5.00 -16.47 -13.06
CA MET A 113 4.81 -17.83 -12.47
C MET A 113 4.66 -17.86 -10.94
N LEU A 114 3.64 -17.17 -10.41
CA LEU A 114 3.44 -17.06 -8.97
C LEU A 114 2.45 -18.11 -8.45
N ALA A 115 2.69 -18.59 -7.23
CA ALA A 115 1.71 -19.37 -6.47
C ALA A 115 1.34 -18.61 -5.19
N SER A 116 0.07 -18.66 -4.78
CA SER A 116 -0.40 -17.96 -3.59
C SER A 116 -0.99 -18.93 -2.57
N LYS A 117 -0.82 -18.63 -1.29
CA LYS A 117 -1.47 -19.33 -0.18
C LYS A 117 -1.70 -18.39 1.00
N LEU A 118 -2.69 -18.70 1.84
CA LEU A 118 -2.84 -18.04 3.13
C LEU A 118 -1.71 -18.47 4.08
N PHE A 119 -1.27 -17.56 4.96
CA PHE A 119 -0.34 -17.95 6.03
C PHE A 119 -1.06 -18.71 7.15
N ASP A 120 -2.31 -18.35 7.42
CA ASP A 120 -3.16 -18.94 8.46
C ASP A 120 -4.55 -19.24 7.90
N GLU A 121 -4.72 -20.42 7.31
CA GLU A 121 -6.03 -20.88 6.80
C GLU A 121 -7.14 -20.85 7.87
N ASP A 122 -6.77 -20.97 9.15
CA ASP A 122 -7.70 -20.94 10.30
C ASP A 122 -8.00 -19.52 10.84
N GLY A 123 -7.51 -18.46 10.20
CA GLY A 123 -7.91 -17.07 10.51
C GLY A 123 -7.40 -16.49 11.83
N GLY A 124 -6.41 -17.13 12.46
CA GLY A 124 -5.74 -16.65 13.66
C GLY A 124 -6.68 -16.40 14.88
N PRO A 125 -6.12 -16.12 16.07
CA PRO A 125 -6.91 -15.86 17.27
C PRO A 125 -7.33 -14.39 17.40
N TYR A 126 -7.58 -13.67 16.30
CA TYR A 126 -7.80 -12.22 16.33
C TYR A 126 -9.27 -11.84 16.38
N ALA A 127 -9.60 -10.80 17.14
CA ALA A 127 -10.93 -10.20 17.16
C ALA A 127 -11.30 -9.61 15.79
N CYS A 128 -10.30 -9.06 15.10
CA CYS A 128 -10.40 -8.62 13.72
C CYS A 128 -9.51 -9.53 12.85
N ASN A 129 -10.11 -10.51 12.20
CA ASN A 129 -9.39 -11.46 11.34
C ASN A 129 -9.09 -10.84 9.98
N TYR A 130 -7.98 -10.12 9.90
CA TYR A 130 -7.45 -9.64 8.64
C TYR A 130 -6.56 -10.70 7.99
N GLN A 131 -6.59 -10.78 6.66
CA GLN A 131 -5.86 -11.80 5.91
C GLN A 131 -4.35 -11.53 5.84
N LYS A 132 -3.58 -12.60 5.68
CA LYS A 132 -2.14 -12.57 5.35
C LYS A 132 -1.92 -13.52 4.17
N VAL A 133 -1.34 -13.05 3.07
CA VAL A 133 -1.14 -13.85 1.86
C VAL A 133 0.33 -13.99 1.49
N ALA A 134 0.78 -15.23 1.31
CA ALA A 134 2.09 -15.57 0.81
C ALA A 134 2.04 -15.71 -0.71
N VAL A 135 2.84 -14.94 -1.44
CA VAL A 135 2.99 -15.06 -2.90
C VAL A 135 4.41 -15.56 -3.20
N HIS A 136 4.49 -16.80 -3.63
CA HIS A 136 5.71 -17.55 -3.86
C HIS A 136 6.20 -17.41 -5.31
N HIS A 137 7.48 -17.10 -5.44
CA HIS A 137 8.30 -17.26 -6.64
C HIS A 137 9.51 -18.14 -6.29
N PRO A 138 10.14 -18.85 -7.24
CA PRO A 138 11.38 -19.60 -6.95
C PRO A 138 12.48 -18.77 -6.28
N ASP A 139 12.60 -17.49 -6.66
CA ASP A 139 13.70 -16.62 -6.21
C ASP A 139 13.35 -15.70 -5.04
N TYR A 140 12.07 -15.57 -4.69
CA TYR A 140 11.61 -14.65 -3.65
C TYR A 140 10.23 -15.01 -3.09
N LEU A 141 9.95 -14.53 -1.88
CA LEU A 141 8.65 -14.61 -1.24
C LEU A 141 8.09 -13.22 -0.94
N ILE A 142 6.84 -12.96 -1.32
CA ILE A 142 6.11 -11.75 -0.93
C ILE A 142 5.09 -12.09 0.15
N GLY A 143 5.13 -11.36 1.26
CA GLY A 143 4.10 -11.30 2.27
C GLY A 143 3.24 -10.10 2.03
N PHE A 144 2.04 -10.35 1.51
CA PHE A 144 1.03 -9.34 1.37
C PHE A 144 0.19 -9.29 2.64
N LEU A 145 0.27 -8.18 3.38
CA LEU A 145 -0.33 -8.02 4.70
C LEU A 145 -1.36 -6.89 4.73
N HIS A 146 -2.35 -7.02 5.61
CA HIS A 146 -3.25 -5.96 6.01
C HIS A 146 -3.48 -6.12 7.51
N ALA A 147 -2.69 -5.45 8.33
CA ALA A 147 -2.80 -5.63 9.77
C ALA A 147 -4.06 -4.93 10.31
N PRO A 148 -4.68 -5.45 11.39
CA PRO A 148 -5.81 -4.78 12.00
C PRO A 148 -5.42 -3.38 12.52
N PRO A 149 -6.33 -2.39 12.47
CA PRO A 149 -6.08 -1.06 13.02
C PRO A 149 -5.87 -1.13 14.55
N PRO A 150 -5.00 -0.29 15.13
CA PRO A 150 -4.66 -0.30 16.56
C PRO A 150 -5.75 0.39 17.40
N VAL A 151 -6.97 -0.15 17.36
CA VAL A 151 -8.17 0.39 17.99
C VAL A 151 -8.80 -0.62 18.96
N PRO A 152 -9.56 -0.16 19.99
CA PRO A 152 -10.20 -1.06 20.96
C PRO A 152 -11.06 -2.15 20.34
N SER A 153 -11.76 -1.86 19.24
CA SER A 153 -12.63 -2.83 18.57
C SER A 153 -11.88 -4.01 17.95
N CYS A 154 -10.58 -3.85 17.70
CA CYS A 154 -9.68 -4.92 17.26
C CYS A 154 -8.70 -5.34 18.36
N ASN A 155 -9.04 -5.06 19.63
CA ASN A 155 -8.27 -5.46 20.81
C ASN A 155 -6.77 -5.05 20.77
N TYR A 156 -6.43 -4.03 19.98
CA TYR A 156 -5.05 -3.58 19.76
C TYR A 156 -4.08 -4.69 19.29
N GLU A 157 -4.57 -5.62 18.47
CA GLU A 157 -3.84 -6.85 18.11
C GLU A 157 -2.78 -6.68 17.01
N THR A 158 -2.58 -5.47 16.47
CA THR A 158 -1.64 -5.16 15.38
C THR A 158 -0.25 -5.76 15.65
N ASP A 159 0.30 -5.59 16.86
CA ASP A 159 1.62 -6.12 17.21
C ASP A 159 1.67 -7.67 17.18
N ASN A 160 0.64 -8.35 17.68
CA ASN A 160 0.59 -9.81 17.68
C ASN A 160 0.45 -10.34 16.25
N TYR A 161 -0.41 -9.70 15.44
CA TYR A 161 -0.56 -10.00 14.03
C TYR A 161 0.77 -9.93 13.27
N ILE A 162 1.54 -8.84 13.48
CA ILE A 162 2.85 -8.66 12.83
C ILE A 162 3.85 -9.70 13.30
N LYS A 163 3.90 -9.99 14.60
CA LYS A 163 4.76 -11.03 15.13
C LYS A 163 4.46 -12.40 14.50
N ASP A 164 3.19 -12.78 14.40
CA ASP A 164 2.80 -14.08 13.84
C ASP A 164 3.06 -14.14 12.32
N ALA A 165 2.90 -13.02 11.61
CA ALA A 165 3.34 -12.91 10.22
C ALA A 165 4.85 -13.15 10.10
N LEU A 166 5.67 -12.48 10.92
CA LEU A 166 7.13 -12.64 10.91
C LEU A 166 7.55 -14.09 11.23
N ASP A 167 6.91 -14.73 12.21
CA ASP A 167 7.18 -16.12 12.56
C ASP A 167 6.91 -17.07 11.37
N ALA A 168 5.88 -16.80 10.56
CA ALA A 168 5.59 -17.56 9.34
C ALA A 168 6.62 -17.34 8.20
N PHE A 169 7.39 -16.24 8.26
CA PHE A 169 8.39 -15.87 7.25
C PHE A 169 9.81 -16.39 7.52
N ARG A 170 10.12 -16.75 8.77
CA ARG A 170 11.51 -16.99 9.20
C ARG A 170 12.25 -18.11 8.46
N GLU A 171 11.57 -19.03 7.77
CA GLU A 171 12.21 -20.22 7.19
C GLU A 171 11.85 -20.52 5.73
N THR A 172 11.35 -19.54 4.96
CA THR A 172 10.65 -19.85 3.70
C THR A 172 11.38 -19.43 2.41
N ALA A 173 12.27 -18.42 2.44
CA ALA A 173 13.06 -17.99 1.28
C ALA A 173 14.28 -17.13 1.68
N ASN A 174 15.30 -17.08 0.81
CA ASN A 174 16.47 -16.20 0.98
C ASN A 174 16.12 -14.72 0.78
N ASN A 175 15.28 -14.44 -0.22
CA ASN A 175 14.80 -13.10 -0.56
C ASN A 175 13.34 -12.96 -0.14
N GLN A 176 13.05 -12.00 0.73
CA GLN A 176 11.73 -11.82 1.32
C GLN A 176 11.29 -10.36 1.18
N ILE A 177 10.03 -10.17 0.87
CA ILE A 177 9.40 -8.85 0.70
C ILE A 177 8.14 -8.86 1.57
N LEU A 178 7.98 -7.91 2.50
CA LEU A 178 6.71 -7.70 3.21
C LEU A 178 6.12 -6.38 2.74
N ILE A 179 4.89 -6.40 2.23
CA ILE A 179 4.26 -5.22 1.64
C ILE A 179 2.78 -5.21 1.96
N GLY A 180 2.24 -4.03 2.27
CA GLY A 180 0.86 -3.94 2.72
C GLY A 180 0.55 -2.72 3.57
N ASP A 181 -0.65 -2.73 4.12
CA ASP A 181 -1.10 -1.80 5.16
C ASP A 181 -0.80 -2.44 6.52
N PHE A 182 0.18 -1.89 7.23
CA PHE A 182 0.59 -2.41 8.53
C PHE A 182 -0.18 -1.75 9.67
N ASN A 183 -1.03 -0.75 9.38
CA ASN A 183 -1.76 0.04 10.37
C ASN A 183 -0.86 0.54 11.53
N ALA A 184 0.42 0.75 11.24
CA ALA A 184 1.47 1.05 12.21
C ALA A 184 2.30 2.25 11.77
N LEU A 185 2.68 3.09 12.73
CA LEU A 185 3.56 4.23 12.47
C LEU A 185 5.04 3.82 12.53
N PRO A 186 5.97 4.57 11.91
CA PRO A 186 7.39 4.19 11.85
C PRO A 186 8.12 4.13 13.19
N PHE A 187 7.50 4.64 14.25
CA PHE A 187 8.02 4.65 15.63
C PHE A 187 7.19 3.73 16.54
N GLY A 188 6.33 2.90 15.96
CA GLY A 188 5.53 1.91 16.69
C GLY A 188 6.27 0.58 16.84
N LYS A 189 5.87 -0.19 17.86
CA LYS A 189 6.47 -1.50 18.16
C LYS A 189 6.40 -2.49 16.99
N SER A 190 5.29 -2.54 16.27
CA SER A 190 5.15 -3.32 15.02
C SER A 190 6.26 -3.04 14.00
N TYR A 191 6.59 -1.76 13.76
CA TYR A 191 7.67 -1.39 12.85
C TYR A 191 9.04 -1.82 13.40
N GLU A 192 9.28 -1.58 14.69
CA GLU A 192 10.53 -1.98 15.36
C GLU A 192 10.76 -3.50 15.29
N MET A 193 9.71 -4.31 15.45
CA MET A 193 9.79 -5.77 15.34
C MET A 193 10.23 -6.23 13.94
N ILE A 194 9.68 -5.63 12.88
CA ILE A 194 10.05 -5.98 11.50
C ILE A 194 11.52 -5.64 11.23
N VAL A 195 11.96 -4.44 11.63
CA VAL A 195 13.36 -4.02 11.47
C VAL A 195 14.31 -4.88 12.32
N ALA A 196 13.89 -5.33 13.50
CA ALA A 196 14.68 -6.24 14.33
C ALA A 196 14.89 -7.63 13.68
N GLU A 197 13.99 -8.05 12.79
CA GLU A 197 14.14 -9.23 11.93
C GLU A 197 14.98 -8.95 10.67
N GLU A 198 15.75 -7.86 10.64
CA GLU A 198 16.68 -7.46 9.58
C GLU A 198 16.02 -7.04 8.27
N PHE A 199 14.72 -6.76 8.29
CA PHE A 199 14.05 -6.16 7.14
C PHE A 199 14.40 -4.68 7.01
N ALA A 200 14.77 -4.25 5.81
CA ALA A 200 14.97 -2.85 5.46
C ALA A 200 13.66 -2.26 4.91
N ASP A 201 13.22 -1.14 5.46
CA ASP A 201 12.12 -0.34 4.88
C ASP A 201 12.59 0.28 3.56
N ALA A 202 12.01 -0.19 2.43
CA ALA A 202 12.34 0.32 1.11
C ALA A 202 12.14 1.83 1.02
N PHE A 203 11.23 2.39 1.82
CA PHE A 203 10.91 3.81 1.89
C PHE A 203 11.51 4.54 3.10
N ALA A 204 12.51 3.96 3.77
CA ALA A 204 13.23 4.62 4.86
C ALA A 204 13.78 5.99 4.42
N GLY A 205 13.84 6.93 5.38
CA GLY A 205 14.30 8.30 5.13
C GLY A 205 13.28 9.22 4.44
N ALA A 206 12.04 8.76 4.29
CA ALA A 206 10.94 9.56 3.77
C ALA A 206 10.74 10.86 4.56
N LYS A 207 10.51 11.96 3.84
CA LYS A 207 10.34 13.29 4.45
C LYS A 207 8.98 13.40 5.16
N ILE A 208 8.89 14.32 6.11
CA ILE A 208 7.62 14.73 6.72
C ILE A 208 6.65 15.11 5.59
N GLY A 209 5.48 14.47 5.57
CA GLY A 209 4.46 14.67 4.53
C GLY A 209 4.40 13.56 3.47
N GLU A 210 5.35 12.62 3.45
CA GLU A 210 5.28 11.45 2.56
C GLU A 210 4.55 10.27 3.21
N GLY A 211 3.37 10.56 3.78
CA GLY A 211 2.48 9.52 4.30
C GLY A 211 1.77 8.77 3.18
N THR A 212 1.01 7.77 3.59
CA THR A 212 0.22 6.91 2.71
C THR A 212 -1.26 6.95 3.11
N PHE A 213 -1.59 7.22 4.37
CA PHE A 213 -2.95 7.38 4.86
C PHE A 213 -3.33 8.84 5.16
N GLY A 214 -4.57 9.20 4.82
CA GLY A 214 -5.24 10.44 5.21
C GLY A 214 -6.66 10.14 5.71
N PHE A 215 -7.30 11.08 6.42
CA PHE A 215 -8.63 10.82 7.01
C PHE A 215 -9.76 10.62 5.98
N CYS A 216 -9.57 11.08 4.74
CA CYS A 216 -10.48 10.79 3.63
C CYS A 216 -9.74 10.91 2.29
N PRO A 217 -10.32 10.43 1.17
CA PRO A 217 -9.61 10.35 -0.10
C PRO A 217 -9.03 11.67 -0.62
N ILE A 218 -9.70 12.79 -0.34
CA ILE A 218 -9.29 14.12 -0.84
C ILE A 218 -8.23 14.82 0.02
N LEU A 219 -7.95 14.31 1.22
CA LEU A 219 -7.00 14.95 2.13
C LEU A 219 -5.56 14.47 1.89
N PRO A 220 -4.57 15.31 2.24
CA PRO A 220 -3.17 14.90 2.28
C PRO A 220 -2.95 13.58 3.02
N LYS A 221 -2.07 12.74 2.49
CA LYS A 221 -1.67 11.49 3.14
C LYS A 221 -0.56 11.81 4.14
N LEU A 222 -0.92 12.01 5.40
CA LEU A 222 -0.01 12.51 6.42
C LEU A 222 0.64 11.39 7.24
N LEU A 223 -0.06 10.28 7.42
CA LEU A 223 0.42 9.16 8.22
C LEU A 223 0.97 8.08 7.29
N ARG A 224 2.15 7.55 7.59
CA ARG A 224 2.70 6.40 6.86
C ARG A 224 2.30 5.15 7.61
N VAL A 225 1.44 4.35 7.00
CA VAL A 225 0.97 3.06 7.54
C VAL A 225 1.14 1.92 6.53
N ASP A 226 1.34 2.27 5.27
CA ASP A 226 1.63 1.33 4.18
C ASP A 226 3.15 1.28 3.96
N TYR A 227 3.69 0.07 3.87
CA TYR A 227 5.13 -0.17 3.78
C TYR A 227 5.47 -1.21 2.73
N CYS A 228 6.72 -1.17 2.29
CA CYS A 228 7.39 -2.28 1.64
C CYS A 228 8.73 -2.49 2.34
N PHE A 229 8.89 -3.64 2.96
CA PHE A 229 10.09 -4.08 3.64
C PHE A 229 10.75 -5.19 2.83
N ILE A 230 12.08 -5.20 2.79
CA ILE A 230 12.85 -6.20 2.05
C ILE A 230 13.92 -6.83 2.92
N LYS A 231 14.20 -8.12 2.70
CA LYS A 231 15.27 -8.87 3.35
C LYS A 231 15.92 -9.80 2.32
N GLY A 232 17.23 -10.02 2.46
CA GLY A 232 18.03 -10.83 1.53
C GLY A 232 18.79 -9.99 0.51
N ASN A 233 19.13 -10.60 -0.62
CA ASN A 233 19.91 -10.01 -1.71
C ASN A 233 19.04 -9.16 -2.65
N ILE A 234 18.26 -8.25 -2.08
CA ILE A 234 17.33 -7.38 -2.80
C ILE A 234 17.82 -5.92 -2.76
N THR A 235 17.90 -5.27 -3.92
CA THR A 235 18.20 -3.84 -4.04
C THR A 235 16.96 -3.08 -4.49
N VAL A 236 16.67 -1.95 -3.84
CA VAL A 236 15.63 -1.01 -4.30
C VAL A 236 16.24 -0.07 -5.34
N GLU A 237 15.84 -0.22 -6.59
CA GLU A 237 16.28 0.68 -7.67
C GLU A 237 15.50 1.98 -7.63
N ARG A 238 14.17 1.86 -7.57
CA ARG A 238 13.24 3.00 -7.55
C ARG A 238 12.07 2.70 -6.63
N LYS A 239 11.49 3.78 -6.10
CA LYS A 239 10.34 3.71 -5.21
C LYS A 239 9.49 4.95 -5.39
N TYR A 240 8.19 4.74 -5.48
CA TYR A 240 7.21 5.81 -5.67
C TYR A 240 6.09 5.65 -4.68
N ARG A 241 5.57 6.79 -4.24
CA ARG A 241 4.23 6.89 -3.65
C ARG A 241 3.38 7.66 -4.62
N PHE A 242 2.10 7.34 -4.67
CA PHE A 242 1.15 8.09 -5.48
C PHE A 242 -0.18 8.27 -4.76
N PRO A 243 -0.86 9.41 -4.92
CA PRO A 243 -2.12 9.65 -4.24
C PRO A 243 -3.27 9.05 -5.05
N LEU A 244 -4.16 8.33 -4.38
CA LEU A 244 -5.43 7.91 -4.95
C LEU A 244 -6.53 8.88 -4.52
N ARG A 245 -7.42 9.21 -5.45
CA ARG A 245 -8.61 10.05 -5.18
C ARG A 245 -9.83 9.20 -4.81
N SER A 246 -9.79 7.90 -5.09
CA SER A 246 -10.79 6.92 -4.66
C SER A 246 -10.56 6.39 -3.25
N SER A 247 -9.31 6.38 -2.77
CA SER A 247 -8.94 5.80 -1.47
C SER A 247 -8.38 6.84 -0.51
N ASP A 248 -8.64 6.65 0.78
CA ASP A 248 -8.00 7.40 1.86
C ASP A 248 -6.54 6.97 2.06
N HIS A 249 -6.13 5.83 1.50
CA HIS A 249 -4.74 5.45 1.26
C HIS A 249 -4.19 5.98 -0.08
N GLY A 250 -2.88 6.09 -0.17
CA GLY A 250 -2.10 6.23 -1.40
C GLY A 250 -1.50 4.89 -1.79
N GLY A 251 -1.04 4.77 -3.02
CA GLY A 251 -0.37 3.57 -3.49
C GLY A 251 1.14 3.64 -3.34
N LEU A 252 1.75 2.45 -3.34
CA LEU A 252 3.20 2.25 -3.39
C LEU A 252 3.57 1.58 -4.71
N ILE A 253 4.69 1.97 -5.29
CA ILE A 253 5.37 1.23 -6.38
C ILE A 253 6.82 1.07 -5.97
N VAL A 254 7.35 -0.13 -6.12
CA VAL A 254 8.76 -0.41 -5.87
C VAL A 254 9.35 -1.21 -7.01
N ASP A 255 10.53 -0.79 -7.49
CA ASP A 255 11.36 -1.49 -8.46
C ASP A 255 12.47 -2.20 -7.70
N LEU A 256 12.48 -3.53 -7.77
CA LEU A 256 13.41 -4.39 -7.04
C LEU A 256 14.32 -5.15 -8.00
N MET A 257 15.60 -5.17 -7.68
CA MET A 257 16.56 -6.11 -8.27
C MET A 257 16.81 -7.23 -7.29
N ILE A 258 16.43 -8.44 -7.67
CA ILE A 258 16.64 -9.65 -6.87
C ILE A 258 17.90 -10.32 -7.41
N ASN A 259 18.90 -10.48 -6.55
CA ASN A 259 20.18 -11.07 -6.89
C ASN A 259 20.30 -12.46 -6.26
N ASP A 260 21.09 -13.31 -6.91
CA ASP A 260 21.44 -14.65 -6.40
C ASP A 260 22.37 -14.58 -5.17
#